data_AF-A0A8R7QI14-F1
#
_entry.id   AF-A0A8R7QI14-F1
#
_cell.length_a   1.000
_cell.length_b   1.000
_cell.length_c   1.000
_cell.angle_alpha   90.00
_cell.angle_beta   90.00
_cell.angle_gamma   90.00
#
_symmetry.space_group_name_H-M   'P 1'
#
loop_
_entity.id
_entity.type
_entity.pdbx_description
1 polymer ?
#
loop_
_entity_poly.entity_id
_entity_poly.type
_entity_poly.pdbx_seq_one_letter_code
_entity_poly.pdbx_strand_id
1 'polypeptide(L)'
;MNFLESLLVKTRGWQVLEFFVIHGDNKSTSEDRELTMDQFNNSIDAKVLFGSTKAYGEGISLVGASRVIILDVHLNPSVTYQAVGPAYWPGQQKKVLARSS
;
A
#
# COMPACT_ATOMS: atom_id res chain seq x y z
N MET A 1 5.93 9.63 6.93
CA MET A 1 6.24 8.67 5.85
C MET A 1 7.54 8.97 5.12
N ASN A 2 8.06 10.20 5.15
CA ASN A 2 9.29 10.62 4.47
C ASN A 2 10.55 9.82 4.82
N PHE A 3 10.62 9.18 6.01
CA PHE A 3 11.77 8.35 6.40
C PHE A 3 11.91 7.09 5.53
N LEU A 4 10.81 6.36 5.29
CA LEU A 4 10.85 5.11 4.52
C LEU A 4 11.19 5.38 3.05
N GLU A 5 10.62 6.45 2.49
CA GLU A 5 10.96 6.92 1.15
C GLU A 5 12.46 7.26 1.05
N SER A 6 12.97 8.06 1.99
CA SER A 6 14.39 8.41 2.07
C SER A 6 15.29 7.17 2.22
N LEU A 7 14.83 6.17 2.97
CA LEU A 7 15.55 4.92 3.17
C LEU A 7 15.63 4.11 1.88
N LEU A 8 14.52 3.97 1.12
CA LEU A 8 14.50 3.24 -0.14
C LEU A 8 15.41 3.88 -1.19
N VAL A 9 15.36 5.21 -1.31
CA VAL A 9 16.24 5.95 -2.23
C VAL A 9 17.71 5.71 -1.86
N LYS A 10 18.07 5.79 -0.56
CA LYS A 10 19.46 5.62 -0.10
C LYS A 10 19.97 4.18 -0.17
N THR A 11 19.13 3.20 0.11
CA THR A 11 19.56 1.79 0.27
C THR A 11 19.38 0.95 -0.99
N ARG A 12 18.40 1.30 -1.83
CA ARG A 12 18.06 0.55 -3.05
C ARG A 12 18.20 1.36 -4.33
N GLY A 13 18.36 2.69 -4.25
CA GLY A 13 18.44 3.56 -5.41
C GLY A 13 17.12 3.70 -6.18
N TRP A 14 16.01 3.25 -5.58
CA TRP A 14 14.72 3.22 -6.25
C TRP A 14 14.20 4.63 -6.55
N GLN A 15 13.61 4.78 -7.73
CA GLN A 15 13.03 6.03 -8.21
C GLN A 15 11.53 6.11 -7.91
N VAL A 16 10.94 7.29 -8.05
CA VAL A 16 9.52 7.57 -7.72
C VAL A 16 8.53 6.67 -8.47
N LEU A 17 8.92 6.06 -9.59
CA LEU A 17 8.08 5.12 -10.35
C LEU A 17 8.00 3.71 -9.73
N GLU A 18 8.87 3.40 -8.76
CA GLU A 18 8.99 2.07 -8.16
C GLU A 18 8.31 1.98 -6.78
N PHE A 19 8.04 3.12 -6.13
CA PHE A 19 7.38 3.16 -4.83
C PHE A 19 6.28 4.23 -4.77
N PHE A 20 5.21 3.90 -4.07
CA PHE A 20 3.99 4.70 -4.01
C PHE A 20 3.57 4.96 -2.56
N VAL A 21 2.81 6.02 -2.34
CA VAL A 21 2.36 6.41 -0.99
C VAL A 21 0.92 6.89 -1.02
N ILE A 22 0.08 6.33 -0.14
CA ILE A 22 -1.28 6.80 0.10
C ILE A 22 -1.34 7.42 1.50
N HIS A 23 -1.56 8.73 1.59
CA HIS A 23 -1.66 9.44 2.86
C HIS A 23 -3.08 9.34 3.47
N GLY A 24 -3.15 9.28 4.81
CA GLY A 24 -4.38 8.99 5.55
C GLY A 24 -5.18 10.19 6.07
N ASP A 25 -4.78 11.43 5.80
CA ASP A 25 -5.36 12.62 6.47
C ASP A 25 -5.67 13.76 5.47
N ASN A 26 -6.62 13.56 4.55
CA ASN A 26 -7.07 14.56 3.54
C ASN A 26 -5.98 15.18 2.65
N LYS A 27 -4.75 14.67 2.70
CA LYS A 27 -3.62 15.13 1.89
C LYS A 27 -3.60 14.56 0.47
N SER A 28 -4.31 13.46 0.26
CA SER A 28 -4.47 12.82 -1.05
C SER A 28 -5.94 12.92 -1.44
N THR A 29 -6.21 13.51 -2.60
CA THR A 29 -7.57 13.55 -3.15
C THR A 29 -7.99 12.13 -3.58
N SER A 30 -9.29 11.93 -3.81
CA SER A 30 -9.78 10.65 -4.35
C SER A 30 -9.13 10.32 -5.70
N GLU A 31 -8.91 11.33 -6.54
CA GLU A 31 -8.25 11.19 -7.84
C GLU A 31 -6.78 10.79 -7.70
N ASP A 32 -6.02 11.42 -6.80
CA ASP A 32 -4.63 11.04 -6.53
C ASP A 32 -4.53 9.58 -6.07
N ARG A 33 -5.49 9.14 -5.26
CA ARG A 33 -5.55 7.77 -4.75
C ARG A 33 -5.84 6.79 -5.87
N GLU A 34 -6.79 7.13 -6.74
CA GLU A 34 -7.12 6.31 -7.92
C GLU A 34 -5.92 6.17 -8.86
N LEU A 35 -5.26 7.27 -9.21
CA LEU A 35 -4.05 7.26 -10.04
C LEU A 35 -2.94 6.43 -9.41
N THR A 36 -2.72 6.58 -8.10
CA THR A 36 -1.71 5.80 -7.36
C THR A 36 -2.04 4.31 -7.38
N MET A 37 -3.30 3.94 -7.19
CA MET A 37 -3.74 2.55 -7.23
C MET A 37 -3.60 1.95 -8.63
N ASP A 38 -3.98 2.69 -9.67
CA ASP A 38 -3.85 2.26 -11.06
C ASP A 38 -2.38 2.00 -11.41
N GLN A 39 -1.50 2.95 -11.09
CA GLN A 39 -0.07 2.82 -11.31
C GLN A 39 0.52 1.62 -10.56
N PHE A 40 0.16 1.45 -9.29
CA PHE A 40 0.65 0.32 -8.50
C PHE A 40 0.13 -1.05 -9.00
N ASN A 41 -1.13 -1.12 -9.43
CA ASN A 41 -1.75 -2.37 -9.86
C ASN A 41 -1.27 -2.82 -11.24
N ASN A 42 -0.99 -1.86 -12.14
CA ASN A 42 -0.74 -2.13 -13.55
C ASN A 42 0.73 -1.97 -13.98
N SER A 43 1.57 -1.28 -13.20
CA SER A 43 3.00 -1.13 -13.53
C SER A 43 3.81 -2.39 -13.20
N ILE A 44 4.70 -2.78 -14.11
CA ILE A 44 5.69 -3.85 -13.88
C ILE A 44 6.85 -3.39 -12.98
N ASP A 45 7.06 -2.09 -12.91
CA ASP A 45 8.13 -1.46 -12.14
C ASP A 45 7.72 -1.18 -10.70
N ALA A 46 6.41 -1.20 -10.40
CA ALA A 46 5.90 -1.02 -9.05
C ALA A 46 6.44 -2.10 -8.09
N LYS A 47 7.14 -1.68 -7.03
CA LYS A 47 7.73 -2.56 -6.02
C LYS A 47 7.00 -2.49 -4.70
N VAL A 48 6.70 -1.29 -4.21
CA VAL A 48 6.15 -1.08 -2.86
C VAL A 48 5.12 0.04 -2.86
N LEU A 49 4.03 -0.14 -2.12
CA LEU A 49 3.10 0.92 -1.78
C LEU A 49 3.03 1.03 -0.26
N PHE A 50 3.21 2.25 0.25
CA PHE A 50 3.07 2.58 1.66
C PHE A 50 1.75 3.28 1.94
N GLY A 51 1.22 3.05 3.14
CA GLY A 51 0.06 3.75 3.64
C GLY A 51 -0.15 3.45 5.11
N SER A 52 -0.89 4.32 5.78
CA SER A 52 -1.35 4.05 7.14
C SER A 52 -2.61 3.18 7.11
N THR A 53 -2.88 2.47 8.19
CA THR A 53 -4.15 1.71 8.37
C THR A 53 -5.38 2.59 8.13
N LYS A 54 -5.32 3.87 8.55
CA LYS A 54 -6.35 4.89 8.28
C LYS A 54 -6.44 5.32 6.82
N ALA A 55 -5.32 5.29 6.09
CA ALA A 55 -5.30 5.62 4.67
C ALA A 55 -6.04 4.58 3.84
N TYR A 56 -6.11 3.33 4.32
CA TYR A 56 -6.83 2.22 3.69
C TYR A 56 -8.30 2.17 4.15
N GLY A 57 -9.10 3.11 3.66
CA GLY A 57 -10.55 3.16 3.84
C GLY A 57 -11.31 2.41 2.73
N GLU A 58 -12.61 2.69 2.61
CA GLU A 58 -13.46 2.13 1.55
C GLU A 58 -12.97 2.53 0.15
N GLY A 59 -13.13 1.61 -0.81
CA GLY A 59 -12.84 1.86 -2.23
C GLY A 59 -11.36 1.70 -2.65
N ILE A 60 -10.47 1.18 -1.79
CA ILE A 60 -9.10 0.87 -2.19
C ILE A 60 -8.97 -0.58 -2.65
N SER A 61 -8.44 -0.77 -3.86
CA SER A 61 -8.10 -2.07 -4.44
C SER A 61 -6.60 -2.14 -4.73
N LEU A 62 -5.91 -3.10 -4.10
CA LEU A 62 -4.48 -3.36 -4.27
C LEU A 62 -4.25 -4.75 -4.87
N VAL A 63 -4.97 -5.09 -5.94
CA VAL A 63 -4.83 -6.39 -6.63
C VAL A 63 -3.42 -6.64 -7.19
N GLY A 64 -2.63 -5.59 -7.42
CA GLY A 64 -1.22 -5.70 -7.78
C GLY A 64 -0.36 -6.32 -6.69
N ALA A 65 -0.76 -6.19 -5.43
CA ALA A 65 0.00 -6.66 -4.28
C ALA A 65 0.00 -8.19 -4.18
N SER A 66 1.15 -8.75 -3.82
CA SER A 66 1.31 -10.17 -3.48
C SER A 66 1.75 -10.38 -2.03
N ARG A 67 2.24 -9.33 -1.37
CA ARG A 67 2.71 -9.37 0.02
C ARG A 67 2.23 -8.14 0.74
N VAL A 68 1.71 -8.33 1.95
CA VAL A 68 1.31 -7.26 2.85
C VAL A 68 2.11 -7.40 4.14
N ILE A 69 2.84 -6.33 4.49
CA ILE A 69 3.64 -6.27 5.70
C ILE A 69 3.03 -5.20 6.61
N ILE A 70 2.66 -5.61 7.82
CA ILE A 70 2.08 -4.73 8.82
C ILE A 70 3.19 -4.36 9.79
N LEU A 71 3.62 -3.09 9.74
CA LEU A 71 4.71 -2.56 10.56
C LEU A 71 4.28 -2.20 11.99
N ASP A 72 3.00 -1.91 12.19
CA ASP A 72 2.44 -1.58 13.50
C ASP A 72 1.13 -2.33 13.68
N VAL A 73 1.11 -3.27 14.63
CA VAL A 73 -0.06 -4.10 14.93
C VAL A 73 -0.90 -3.40 15.98
N HIS A 74 -2.08 -2.94 15.57
CA HIS A 74 -3.05 -2.40 16.50
C HIS A 74 -3.60 -3.47 17.44
N LEU A 75 -3.87 -3.09 18.70
CA LEU A 75 -4.55 -3.93 19.68
C LEU A 75 -5.93 -4.42 19.21
N ASN A 76 -6.57 -3.67 18.31
CA ASN A 76 -7.81 -4.06 17.67
C ASN A 76 -7.51 -4.84 16.38
N PRO A 77 -7.75 -6.17 16.34
CA PRO A 77 -7.47 -6.99 15.17
C PRO A 77 -8.28 -6.58 13.93
N SER A 78 -9.45 -5.96 14.12
CA SER A 78 -10.27 -5.46 13.01
C SER A 78 -9.53 -4.42 12.18
N VAL A 79 -8.66 -3.60 12.81
CA VAL A 79 -7.87 -2.59 12.10
C VAL A 79 -6.82 -3.26 11.20
N THR A 80 -6.20 -4.33 11.69
CA THR A 80 -5.28 -5.17 10.92
C THR A 80 -5.99 -5.80 9.72
N TYR A 81 -7.18 -6.38 9.92
CA TYR A 81 -7.96 -6.95 8.82
C TYR A 81 -8.37 -5.91 7.78
N GLN A 82 -8.80 -4.72 8.22
CA GLN A 82 -9.15 -3.61 7.33
C GLN A 82 -7.94 -3.16 6.49
N ALA A 83 -6.74 -3.11 7.08
CA ALA A 83 -5.54 -2.73 6.35
C ALA A 83 -5.09 -3.76 5.30
N VAL A 84 -5.44 -5.03 5.49
CA VAL A 84 -5.09 -6.13 4.58
C VAL A 84 -6.15 -6.36 3.51
N GLY A 85 -7.41 -6.02 3.80
CA GLY A 85 -8.57 -6.19 2.92
C GLY A 85 -8.36 -5.75 1.47
N PRO A 86 -7.75 -4.57 1.20
CA PRO A 86 -7.50 -4.11 -0.17
C PRO A 86 -6.68 -5.06 -1.05
N ALA A 87 -5.81 -5.89 -0.46
CA ALA A 87 -5.03 -6.87 -1.23
C ALA A 87 -5.84 -8.14 -1.57
N TYR A 88 -6.89 -8.44 -0.81
CA TYR A 88 -7.81 -9.57 -1.02
C TYR A 88 -9.11 -9.13 -1.73
N TRP A 89 -8.98 -8.21 -2.70
CA TRP A 89 -10.11 -7.64 -3.44
C TRP A 89 -10.64 -8.60 -4.54
N PRO A 90 -11.93 -8.54 -4.90
CA PRO A 90 -12.45 -9.25 -6.08
C PRO A 90 -11.60 -8.99 -7.32
N GLY A 91 -11.16 -10.06 -8.00
CA GLY A 91 -10.25 -9.97 -9.15
C GLY A 91 -8.79 -10.24 -8.83
N GLN A 92 -8.40 -10.38 -7.56
CA GLN A 92 -7.05 -10.80 -7.18
C GLN A 92 -6.74 -12.21 -7.70
N GLN A 93 -5.72 -12.32 -8.57
CA GLN A 93 -5.25 -13.59 -9.14
C GLN A 93 -3.97 -14.11 -8.47
N LYS A 94 -3.28 -13.26 -7.70
CA LYS A 94 -2.01 -13.59 -7.06
C LYS A 94 -2.28 -14.17 -5.66
N LYS A 95 -1.42 -15.11 -5.24
CA LYS A 95 -1.41 -15.57 -3.84
C LYS A 95 -0.89 -14.44 -2.95
N VAL A 96 -1.78 -13.88 -2.12
CA VAL A 96 -1.44 -12.82 -1.17
C VAL A 96 -0.97 -13.43 0.15
N LEU A 97 0.18 -12.96 0.65
CA LEU A 97 0.72 -13.32 1.96
C LEU A 97 0.78 -12.08 2.87
N ALA A 98 -0.01 -12.08 3.93
CA ALA A 98 0.03 -11.07 4.98
C ALA A 98 0.88 -11.55 6.17
N ARG A 99 1.77 -10.68 6.69
CA ARG A 99 2.56 -10.92 7.91
C ARG A 99 2.68 -9.64 8.73
N SER A 100 2.59 -9.76 10.05
CA SER A 100 3.07 -8.74 10.99
C SER A 100 4.58 -8.90 11.20
N SER A 101 5.30 -7.78 11.29
CA SER A 101 6.74 -7.77 11.57
C SER A 101 7.03 -7.24 12.97
#